data_AF-A0A377GF36-F1
#
_entry.id   AF-A0A377GF36-F1
#
_cell.length_a   1.000
_cell.length_b   1.000
_cell.length_c   1.000
_cell.angle_alpha   90.00
_cell.angle_beta   90.00
_cell.angle_gamma   90.00
#
_symmetry.space_group_name_H-M   'P 1'
#
loop_
_entity.id
_entity.type
_entity.pdbx_description
1 polymer ?
#
loop_
_entity_poly.entity_id
_entity_poly.type
_entity_poly.pdbx_seq_one_letter_code
_entity_poly.pdbx_strand_id
1 'polypeptide(L)'
;MSITLSDHDKEIIGLIDNQVQQLIQRNAPEHVIVTTLMDFIPDVQCIANETCEKELELYCREHQHFNFFLQLIRPAVINGGLK
;
A
#
# COMPACT_ATOMS: atom_id res chain seq x y z
N MET A 1 -12.59 5.48 -16.58
CA MET A 1 -13.25 6.35 -15.59
C MET A 1 -12.24 6.51 -14.47
N SER A 2 -11.80 7.73 -14.16
CA SER A 2 -10.91 7.96 -13.01
C SER A 2 -11.78 7.92 -11.76
N ILE A 3 -11.61 6.88 -10.95
CA ILE A 3 -12.34 6.75 -9.69
C ILE A 3 -11.51 7.51 -8.65
N THR A 4 -12.08 8.60 -8.14
CA THR A 4 -11.55 9.29 -6.96
C THR A 4 -11.63 8.33 -5.77
N LEU A 5 -10.59 8.27 -4.94
CA LEU A 5 -10.57 7.40 -3.76
C LEU A 5 -11.80 7.62 -2.87
N SER A 6 -12.45 6.52 -2.50
CA SER A 6 -13.56 6.55 -1.55
C SER A 6 -13.04 6.88 -0.15
N ASP A 7 -13.93 7.31 0.75
CA ASP A 7 -13.52 7.56 2.14
C ASP A 7 -13.04 6.27 2.84
N HIS A 8 -13.57 5.11 2.43
CA HIS A 8 -13.09 3.81 2.88
C HIS A 8 -11.64 3.55 2.43
N ASP A 9 -11.31 3.84 1.17
CA ASP A 9 -9.95 3.66 0.66
C ASP A 9 -8.95 4.58 1.37
N LYS A 10 -9.35 5.84 1.63
CA LYS A 10 -8.53 6.78 2.40
C LYS A 10 -8.29 6.29 3.83
N GLU A 11 -9.30 5.70 4.47
CA GLU A 11 -9.16 5.09 5.78
C GLU A 11 -8.16 3.93 5.75
N ILE A 12 -8.25 3.05 4.76
CA ILE A 12 -7.31 1.94 4.56
C ILE A 12 -5.88 2.47 4.36
N ILE A 13 -5.69 3.46 3.47
CA ILE A 13 -4.39 4.10 3.23
C ILE A 13 -3.81 4.64 4.54
N GLY A 14 -4.62 5.38 5.32
CA GLY A 14 -4.20 5.95 6.60
C GLY A 14 -3.86 4.89 7.66
N LEU A 15 -4.65 3.80 7.74
CA LEU A 15 -4.37 2.70 8.66
C LEU A 15 -3.05 2.01 8.32
N ILE A 16 -2.82 1.71 7.05
CA ILE A 16 -1.60 1.07 6.57
C ILE A 16 -0.39 1.99 6.82
N ASP A 17 -0.48 3.28 6.49
CA ASP A 17 0.62 4.23 6.72
C ASP A 17 1.05 4.24 8.20
N ASN A 18 0.08 4.34 9.11
CA ASN A 18 0.33 4.32 10.55
C ASN A 18 0.92 2.98 11.03
N GLN A 19 0.43 1.85 10.54
CA GLN A 19 0.95 0.54 10.94
C GLN A 19 2.37 0.32 10.43
N VAL A 20 2.65 0.68 9.17
CA VAL A 20 3.99 0.58 8.58
C VAL A 20 4.96 1.48 9.34
N GLN A 21 4.56 2.72 9.67
CA GLN A 21 5.36 3.62 10.50
C GLN A 21 5.73 2.98 11.85
N GLN A 22 4.76 2.40 12.55
CA GLN A 22 5.00 1.75 13.85
C GLN A 22 5.94 0.55 13.74
N LEU A 23 5.82 -0.24 12.67
CA LEU A 23 6.69 -1.38 12.42
C LEU A 23 8.12 -0.93 12.10
N ILE A 24 8.29 0.11 11.29
CA ILE A 24 9.60 0.72 10.99
C ILE A 24 10.24 1.27 12.28
N GLN A 25 9.48 1.97 13.13
CA GLN A 25 9.96 2.47 14.42
C GLN A 25 10.44 1.35 15.35
N ARG A 26 9.88 0.15 15.21
CA ARG A 26 10.29 -1.06 15.94
C ARG A 26 11.44 -1.82 15.28
N ASN A 27 12.03 -1.29 14.21
CA ASN A 27 13.03 -1.95 13.38
C ASN A 27 12.55 -3.30 12.83
N ALA A 28 11.25 -3.42 12.52
CA ALA A 28 10.72 -4.60 11.88
C ALA A 28 11.32 -4.71 10.46
N PRO A 29 11.84 -5.89 10.07
CA PRO A 29 12.32 -6.10 8.71
C PRO A 29 11.16 -6.12 7.71
N GLU A 30 11.45 -5.82 6.45
CA GLU A 30 10.45 -5.67 5.38
C GLU A 30 9.51 -6.88 5.25
N HIS A 31 10.05 -8.10 5.33
CA HIS A 31 9.24 -9.32 5.25
C HIS A 31 8.22 -9.43 6.40
N VAL A 32 8.54 -8.92 7.59
CA VAL A 32 7.59 -8.86 8.72
C VAL A 32 6.50 -7.83 8.44
N ILE A 33 6.85 -6.68 7.85
CA ILE A 33 5.88 -5.65 7.46
C ILE A 33 4.88 -6.22 6.45
N VAL A 34 5.38 -6.87 5.39
CA VAL A 34 4.53 -7.52 4.38
C VAL A 34 3.65 -8.61 4.97
N THR A 35 4.21 -9.48 5.82
CA THR A 35 3.45 -10.58 6.44
C THR A 35 2.38 -10.06 7.41
N THR A 36 2.67 -9.00 8.16
CA THR A 36 1.74 -8.41 9.14
C THR A 36 0.55 -7.76 8.45
N LEU A 37 0.77 -7.16 7.28
CA LEU A 37 -0.25 -6.44 6.51
C LEU A 37 -0.73 -7.22 5.29
N MET A 38 -0.47 -8.53 5.24
CA MET A 38 -0.76 -9.37 4.09
C MET A 38 -2.25 -9.39 3.74
N ASP A 39 -3.11 -9.36 4.75
CA ASP A 39 -4.57 -9.35 4.57
C ASP A 39 -5.09 -8.07 3.90
N PHE A 40 -4.32 -6.97 3.96
CA PHE A 40 -4.66 -5.70 3.29
C PHE A 40 -4.14 -5.62 1.86
N ILE A 41 -3.31 -6.56 1.40
CA ILE A 41 -2.75 -6.54 0.04
C ILE A 41 -3.84 -6.50 -1.04
N PRO A 42 -4.94 -7.28 -0.96
CA PRO A 42 -6.02 -7.21 -1.95
C PRO A 42 -6.63 -5.81 -2.06
N ASP A 43 -6.88 -5.15 -0.92
CA ASP A 43 -7.44 -3.79 -0.89
C ASP A 43 -6.47 -2.77 -1.48
N VAL A 44 -5.18 -2.85 -1.13
CA VAL A 44 -4.15 -1.96 -1.69
C VAL A 44 -4.00 -2.14 -3.20
N GLN A 45 -4.08 -3.37 -3.69
CA GLN A 45 -4.07 -3.65 -5.12
C GLN A 45 -5.31 -3.08 -5.82
N CYS A 46 -6.49 -3.23 -5.21
CA CYS A 46 -7.73 -2.65 -5.72
C CYS A 46 -7.59 -1.13 -5.85
N ILE A 47 -7.19 -0.47 -4.76
CA ILE A 47 -6.91 0.95 -4.68
C ILE A 47 -5.93 1.40 -5.78
N ALA A 48 -4.79 0.71 -5.92
CA ALA A 48 -3.76 1.08 -6.89
C ALA A 48 -4.21 0.91 -8.37
N ASN A 49 -5.12 -0.03 -8.63
CA ASN A 49 -5.60 -0.33 -9.98
C ASN A 49 -6.80 0.53 -10.39
N GLU A 50 -7.67 0.87 -9.43
CA GLU A 50 -8.90 1.62 -9.68
C GLU A 50 -8.69 3.14 -9.61
N THR A 51 -7.68 3.59 -8.85
CA THR A 51 -7.37 5.00 -8.67
C THR A 51 -6.55 5.54 -9.84
N CYS A 52 -6.87 6.76 -10.28
CA CYS A 52 -6.07 7.48 -11.26
C CYS A 52 -4.63 7.68 -10.75
N GLU A 53 -3.62 7.43 -11.59
CA GLU A 53 -2.19 7.54 -11.23
C GLU A 53 -1.84 8.87 -10.56
N LYS A 54 -2.43 9.99 -11.03
CA LYS A 54 -2.20 11.33 -10.45
C LYS A 54 -2.73 11.48 -9.03
N GLU A 55 -3.88 10.88 -8.74
CA GLU A 55 -4.46 10.91 -7.39
C GLU A 55 -3.68 9.99 -6.48
N LEU A 56 -3.38 8.77 -6.94
CA LEU A 56 -2.54 7.83 -6.18
C LEU A 56 -1.17 8.46 -5.83
N GLU A 57 -0.55 9.17 -6.77
CA GLU A 57 0.71 9.88 -6.51
C GLU A 57 0.57 10.95 -5.41
N LEU A 58 -0.55 11.67 -5.36
CA LEU A 58 -0.79 12.66 -4.30
C LEU A 58 -0.85 11.98 -2.93
N TYR A 59 -1.63 10.90 -2.80
CA TYR A 59 -1.74 10.16 -1.54
C TYR A 59 -0.42 9.48 -1.17
N CYS A 60 0.35 8.98 -2.13
CA CYS A 60 1.68 8.42 -1.86
C CYS A 60 2.68 9.48 -1.36
N ARG A 61 2.49 10.76 -1.69
CA ARG A 61 3.30 11.86 -1.14
C ARG A 61 2.91 12.21 0.28
N GLU A 62 1.61 12.22 0.59
CA GLU A 62 1.09 12.51 1.93
C GLU A 62 1.28 11.33 2.90
N HIS A 63 1.25 10.10 2.38
CA HIS A 63 1.39 8.84 3.12
C HIS A 63 2.63 8.07 2.64
N GLN A 64 3.79 8.51 3.11
CA GLN A 64 5.08 7.99 2.67
C GLN A 64 5.30 6.52 3.05
N HIS A 65 4.74 6.07 4.18
CA HIS A 65 4.86 4.68 4.64
C HIS A 65 3.91 3.77 3.89
N PHE A 66 2.73 4.27 3.51
CA PHE A 66 1.85 3.58 2.57
C PHE A 66 2.55 3.40 1.21
N ASN A 67 3.18 4.45 0.67
CA ASN A 67 3.94 4.34 -0.58
C ASN A 67 5.09 3.32 -0.46
N PHE A 68 5.80 3.30 0.67
CA PHE A 68 6.81 2.29 0.94
C PHE A 68 6.22 0.87 0.91
N PHE A 69 5.10 0.64 1.60
CA PHE A 69 4.41 -0.65 1.57
C PHE A 69 3.95 -1.05 0.15
N LEU A 70 3.40 -0.09 -0.61
CA LEU A 70 3.02 -0.29 -2.01
C LEU A 70 4.21 -0.75 -2.86
N GLN A 71 5.40 -0.18 -2.63
CA GLN A 71 6.64 -0.60 -3.29
C GLN A 71 7.12 -1.99 -2.87
N LEU A 72 6.93 -2.39 -1.61
CA LEU A 72 7.28 -3.73 -1.13
C LEU A 72 6.42 -4.82 -1.78
N ILE A 73 5.14 -4.53 -2.04
CA ILE A 73 4.20 -5.50 -2.63
C ILE A 73 4.17 -5.45 -4.16
N ARG A 74 4.62 -4.35 -4.78
CA ARG A 74 4.73 -4.20 -6.25
C ARG A 74 5.56 -5.30 -6.94
N PRO A 75 6.74 -5.72 -6.45
CA PRO A 75 7.50 -6.81 -7.08
C PRO A 75 6.77 -8.17 -7.01
N ALA A 76 5.87 -8.37 -6.03
CA ALA A 76 5.00 -9.55 -5.98
C ALA A 76 3.85 -9.51 -7.01
N VAL A 77 3.49 -8.32 -7.49
CA VAL A 77 2.42 -8.10 -8.49
C VAL A 77 2.94 -8.19 -9.93
N ILE A 78 4.21 -7.85 -10.18
CA ILE A 78 4.82 -7.97 -11.53
C ILE A 78 5.42 -9.36 -11.77
N ASN A 79 5.76 -10.12 -10.71
CA ASN A 79 6.19 -11.51 -10.82
C ASN A 79 5.07 -12.50 -10.47
N GLY A 80 3.95 -12.41 -11.21
CA GLY A 80 3.10 -13.57 -11.49
C GLY A 80 3.84 -14.61 -12.36
N GLY A 81 5.01 -15.05 -11.90
CA GLY A 81 5.92 -15.93 -12.60
C GLY A 81 6.45 -16.96 -11.63
N LEU A 82 5.63 -17.96 -11.35
CA LEU A 82 6.12 -19.26 -10.96
C LEU A 82 7.05 -19.74 -12.07
N LYS A 83 8.37 -19.65 -11.85
CA LYS A 83 9.40 -20.43 -12.52
C LYS A 83 10.67 -20.47 -11.68
#